data_AF-A0A1I6BRY8-F1
#
_entry.id   AF-A0A1I6BRY8-F1
#
_cell.length_a   1.000
_cell.length_b   1.000
_cell.length_c   1.000
_cell.angle_alpha   90.00
_cell.angle_beta   90.00
_cell.angle_gamma   90.00
#
_symmetry.space_group_name_H-M   'P 1'
#
loop_
_entity.id
_entity.type
_entity.pdbx_description
1 polymer ?
#
loop_
_entity_poly.entity_id
_entity_poly.type
_entity_poly.pdbx_seq_one_letter_code
_entity_poly.pdbx_strand_id
1 'polypeptide(L)'
;MVLLDILKDPFFETRYKAVLKIPPTENDLFKTIMIILNKINDCKELSLDDFETWFYSNYSMSKNRCYNTWKTLERANLIRKTPKKGLALTIDGEKCISLVDIEKIKINIMKNFSDSFIGIFEFLYLCSSYNSGTRQQRQHYLFQTWYSNYESSFDTKRSLKSSKHQFDIIKLYLESLGMIQLQSGLLIPNIHMINKILDNYQ
;
A
#
# COMPACT_ATOMS: atom_id res chain seq x y z
N MET A 1 -16.46 -5.72 -13.45
CA MET A 1 -17.09 -6.93 -12.88
C MET A 1 -16.17 -7.60 -11.86
N VAL A 2 -14.90 -7.90 -12.21
CA VAL A 2 -13.90 -8.57 -11.33
C VAL A 2 -13.64 -7.91 -9.96
N LEU A 3 -13.54 -6.57 -9.87
CA LEU A 3 -13.27 -5.90 -8.58
C LEU A 3 -14.38 -6.11 -7.53
N LEU A 4 -15.65 -6.18 -7.95
CA LEU A 4 -16.77 -6.42 -7.04
C LEU A 4 -16.76 -7.84 -6.49
N ASP A 5 -16.22 -8.80 -7.26
CA ASP A 5 -16.13 -10.19 -6.83
C ASP A 5 -14.99 -10.39 -5.82
N ILE A 6 -13.89 -9.63 -5.93
CA ILE A 6 -12.82 -9.58 -4.91
C ILE A 6 -13.33 -8.97 -3.60
N LEU A 7 -14.25 -8.01 -3.66
CA LEU A 7 -14.87 -7.42 -2.45
C LEU A 7 -15.88 -8.38 -1.78
N LYS A 8 -16.32 -9.44 -2.46
CA LYS A 8 -17.21 -10.49 -1.92
C LYS A 8 -16.45 -11.72 -1.42
N ASP A 9 -15.12 -11.69 -1.48
CA ASP A 9 -14.24 -12.76 -1.02
C ASP A 9 -14.51 -13.06 0.48
N PRO A 10 -14.79 -14.31 0.89
CA PRO A 10 -15.02 -14.65 2.30
C PRO A 10 -13.79 -14.38 3.20
N PHE A 11 -12.59 -14.22 2.63
CA PHE A 11 -11.39 -13.83 3.37
C PHE A 11 -11.23 -12.31 3.54
N PHE A 12 -12.17 -11.51 3.04
CA PHE A 12 -12.21 -10.05 3.16
C PHE A 12 -12.04 -9.58 4.62
N GLU A 13 -12.64 -10.29 5.58
CA GLU A 13 -12.55 -9.98 7.02
C GLU A 13 -11.15 -10.21 7.63
N THR A 14 -10.29 -11.00 6.98
CA THR A 14 -8.94 -11.30 7.47
C THR A 14 -7.90 -10.25 7.09
N ARG A 15 -8.26 -9.31 6.20
CA ARG A 15 -7.36 -8.25 5.73
C ARG A 15 -7.18 -7.15 6.78
N TYR A 16 -6.03 -6.49 6.75
CA TYR A 16 -5.71 -5.40 7.66
C TYR A 16 -6.53 -4.15 7.35
N LYS A 17 -7.18 -3.62 8.40
CA LYS A 17 -7.98 -2.40 8.37
C LYS A 17 -7.17 -1.10 8.31
N ALA A 18 -5.85 -1.11 8.14
CA ALA A 18 -5.08 0.13 8.04
C ALA A 18 -3.69 -0.09 7.46
N VAL A 19 -3.35 0.72 6.47
CA VAL A 19 -1.98 0.86 5.98
C VAL A 19 -1.29 1.92 6.86
N LEU A 20 -0.09 1.64 7.36
CA LEU A 20 0.67 2.64 8.09
C LEU A 20 1.57 3.41 7.12
N LYS A 21 1.80 4.68 7.41
CA LYS A 21 2.60 5.55 6.53
C LYS A 21 4.09 5.19 6.63
N ILE A 22 4.65 4.71 5.52
CA ILE A 22 6.08 4.66 5.24
C ILE A 22 6.53 6.07 4.80
N PRO A 23 7.68 6.59 5.26
CA PRO A 23 8.16 7.90 4.85
C PRO A 23 8.60 7.89 3.36
N PRO A 24 8.08 8.79 2.51
CA PRO A 24 8.55 8.89 1.14
C PRO A 24 9.92 9.60 1.08
N THR A 25 10.84 9.09 0.26
CA THR A 25 12.13 9.73 -0.07
C THR A 25 11.93 10.56 -1.33
N GLU A 26 12.28 11.85 -1.32
CA GLU A 26 12.10 12.73 -2.49
C GLU A 26 10.67 12.73 -3.05
N ASN A 27 9.66 12.55 -2.18
CA ASN A 27 8.24 12.36 -2.54
C ASN A 27 7.90 11.07 -3.31
N ASP A 28 8.80 10.10 -3.37
CA ASP A 28 8.58 8.79 -4.01
C ASP A 28 8.61 7.66 -2.96
N LEU A 29 7.43 7.13 -2.66
CA LEU A 29 7.28 5.99 -1.75
C LEU A 29 7.80 4.69 -2.36
N PHE A 30 7.68 4.48 -3.68
CA PHE A 30 8.19 3.29 -4.33
C PHE A 30 9.71 3.22 -4.17
N LYS A 31 10.40 4.34 -4.39
CA LYS A 31 11.85 4.47 -4.15
C LYS A 31 12.21 4.10 -2.70
N THR A 32 11.48 4.59 -1.70
CA THR A 32 11.71 4.21 -0.30
C THR A 32 11.58 2.70 -0.08
N ILE A 33 10.49 2.10 -0.58
CA ILE A 33 10.25 0.66 -0.41
C ILE A 33 11.43 -0.11 -1.01
N MET A 34 11.88 0.24 -2.21
CA MET A 34 13.02 -0.41 -2.86
C MET A 34 14.33 -0.25 -2.09
N ILE A 35 14.62 0.94 -1.55
CA ILE A 35 15.80 1.16 -0.70
C ILE A 35 15.78 0.24 0.53
N ILE A 36 14.62 0.09 1.17
CA ILE A 36 14.45 -0.77 2.35
C ILE A 36 14.64 -2.25 1.96
N LEU A 37 14.00 -2.71 0.88
CA LEU A 37 14.11 -4.10 0.45
C LEU A 37 15.55 -4.44 0.05
N ASN A 38 16.24 -3.57 -0.68
CA ASN A 38 17.65 -3.74 -1.03
C ASN A 38 18.53 -3.80 0.23
N LYS A 39 18.31 -2.90 1.21
CA LYS A 39 19.08 -2.94 2.46
C LYS A 39 18.94 -4.27 3.20
N ILE A 40 17.74 -4.82 3.27
CA ILE A 40 17.49 -6.11 3.91
C ILE A 40 18.12 -7.25 3.09
N ASN A 41 18.02 -7.18 1.76
CA ASN A 41 18.64 -8.15 0.84
C ASN A 41 20.16 -8.22 1.01
N ASP A 42 20.85 -7.08 1.04
CA ASP A 42 22.30 -6.99 1.15
C ASP A 42 22.83 -7.64 2.43
N CYS A 43 22.05 -7.59 3.51
CA CYS A 43 22.40 -8.19 4.79
C CYS A 43 21.96 -9.66 4.92
N LYS A 44 21.08 -10.15 4.03
CA LYS A 44 20.33 -11.43 4.08
C LYS A 44 19.42 -11.60 5.31
N GLU A 45 19.91 -11.24 6.48
CA GLU A 45 19.20 -11.13 7.75
C GLU A 45 19.72 -9.90 8.50
N LEU A 46 18.86 -8.88 8.66
CA LEU A 46 19.21 -7.62 9.31
C LEU A 46 18.59 -7.56 10.71
N SER A 47 19.39 -7.39 11.76
CA SER A 47 18.84 -7.27 13.12
C SER A 47 17.90 -6.06 13.23
N LEU A 48 16.91 -6.12 14.14
CA LEU A 48 16.00 -4.98 14.33
C LEU A 48 16.73 -3.71 14.81
N ASP A 49 17.75 -3.86 15.65
CA ASP A 49 18.53 -2.71 16.16
C ASP A 49 19.36 -2.06 15.05
N ASP A 50 19.97 -2.86 14.17
CA ASP A 50 20.70 -2.36 13.00
C ASP A 50 19.75 -1.71 11.99
N PHE A 51 18.57 -2.30 11.80
CA PHE A 51 17.54 -1.72 10.94
C PHE A 51 17.07 -0.37 11.49
N GLU A 52 16.79 -0.27 12.80
CA GLU A 52 16.39 0.98 13.44
C GLU A 52 17.46 2.07 13.30
N THR A 53 18.72 1.71 13.54
CA THR A 53 19.86 2.63 13.42
C THR A 53 20.04 3.13 11.99
N TRP A 54 20.00 2.22 11.01
CA TRP A 54 20.07 2.57 9.60
C TRP A 54 18.88 3.42 9.16
N PHE A 55 17.66 3.06 9.56
CA PHE A 55 16.43 3.78 9.20
C PHE A 55 16.44 5.20 9.77
N TYR A 56 16.86 5.38 11.02
CA TYR A 56 17.00 6.70 11.63
C TYR A 56 18.02 7.55 10.88
N SER A 57 19.17 6.97 10.51
CA SER A 57 20.23 7.67 9.78
C SER A 57 19.81 8.11 8.38
N ASN A 58 18.98 7.33 7.69
CA ASN A 58 18.54 7.63 6.32
C ASN A 58 17.32 8.56 6.24
N TYR A 59 16.40 8.47 7.21
CA TYR A 59 15.13 9.18 7.14
C TYR A 59 14.92 10.23 8.23
N SER A 60 15.79 10.27 9.26
CA SER A 60 15.65 11.13 10.44
C SER A 60 14.27 11.01 11.12
N MET A 61 13.73 9.79 11.17
CA MET A 61 12.37 9.49 11.63
C MET A 61 12.36 8.79 13.00
N SER A 62 11.29 8.96 13.76
CA SER A 62 11.14 8.33 15.09
C SER A 62 11.07 6.79 15.05
N LYS A 63 11.38 6.15 16.18
CA LYS A 63 11.26 4.69 16.37
C LYS A 63 9.87 4.16 15.99
N ASN A 64 8.80 4.87 16.36
CA ASN A 64 7.43 4.49 15.98
C ASN A 64 7.22 4.49 14.47
N ARG A 65 7.88 5.40 13.73
CA ARG A 65 7.80 5.43 12.26
C ARG A 65 8.57 4.26 11.64
N CYS A 66 9.75 3.94 12.19
CA CYS A 66 10.49 2.74 11.82
C CYS A 66 9.65 1.48 12.05
N TYR A 67 9.07 1.34 13.25
CA TYR A 67 8.15 0.25 13.61
C TYR A 67 7.00 0.10 12.62
N ASN A 68 6.30 1.20 12.35
CA ASN A 68 5.18 1.22 11.40
C ASN A 68 5.62 0.82 9.98
N THR A 69 6.83 1.19 9.58
CA THR A 69 7.37 0.91 8.24
C THR A 69 7.61 -0.58 8.05
N TRP A 70 8.43 -1.21 8.91
CA TRP A 70 8.70 -2.64 8.75
C TRP A 70 7.44 -3.47 9.02
N LYS A 71 6.55 -3.06 9.94
CA LYS A 71 5.26 -3.73 10.12
C LYS A 71 4.38 -3.66 8.89
N THR A 72 4.37 -2.55 8.16
CA THR A 72 3.56 -2.42 6.94
C THR A 72 4.09 -3.33 5.83
N LEU A 73 5.42 -3.39 5.67
CA LEU A 73 6.06 -4.29 4.70
C LEU A 73 5.90 -5.77 5.08
N GLU A 74 5.95 -6.09 6.37
CA GLU A 74 5.70 -7.45 6.89
C GLU A 74 4.25 -7.89 6.59
N ARG A 75 3.29 -7.00 6.85
CA ARG A 75 1.88 -7.26 6.55
C ARG A 75 1.65 -7.48 5.07
N ALA A 76 2.29 -6.68 4.22
CA ALA A 76 2.32 -6.83 2.77
C ALA A 76 3.19 -8.01 2.30
N ASN A 77 3.55 -8.97 3.16
CA ASN A 77 4.34 -10.15 2.79
C ASN A 77 5.62 -9.84 1.95
N LEU A 78 6.25 -8.68 2.11
CA LEU A 78 7.50 -8.33 1.42
C LEU A 78 8.72 -8.68 2.27
N ILE A 79 8.55 -8.64 3.60
CA ILE A 79 9.57 -8.99 4.57
C ILE A 79 8.95 -9.87 5.66
N ARG A 80 9.79 -10.54 6.44
CA ARG A 80 9.38 -11.35 7.59
C ARG A 80 10.31 -11.13 8.76
N LYS A 81 9.78 -11.27 9.97
CA LYS A 81 10.60 -11.44 11.17
C LYS A 81 11.24 -12.82 11.20
N THR A 82 12.53 -12.86 11.53
CA THR A 82 13.25 -14.12 11.74
C THR A 82 13.20 -14.55 13.21
N PRO A 83 13.44 -15.84 13.51
CA PRO A 83 13.53 -16.33 14.90
C PRO A 83 14.59 -15.61 15.74
N LYS A 84 15.65 -15.08 15.10
CA LYS A 84 16.71 -14.32 15.76
C LYS A 84 16.37 -12.84 15.97
N LYS A 85 15.09 -12.47 15.88
CA LYS A 85 14.61 -11.08 15.98
C LYS A 85 15.21 -10.16 14.92
N GLY A 86 15.50 -10.69 13.73
CA GLY A 86 15.90 -9.91 12.56
C GLY A 86 14.76 -9.75 11.55
N LEU A 87 15.08 -9.08 10.43
CA LEU A 87 14.25 -8.93 9.25
C LEU A 87 14.93 -9.62 8.08
N ALA A 88 14.16 -10.38 7.31
CA ALA A 88 14.60 -10.99 6.05
C ALA A 88 13.53 -10.76 4.98
N LEU A 89 13.91 -10.85 3.71
CA LEU A 89 12.93 -10.86 2.63
C LEU A 89 12.08 -12.14 2.68
N THR A 90 10.84 -12.03 2.23
CA THR A 90 10.02 -13.17 1.83
C THR A 90 10.35 -13.55 0.39
N ILE A 91 9.79 -14.65 -0.11
CA ILE A 91 9.88 -15.02 -1.53
C ILE A 91 9.36 -13.88 -2.43
N ASP A 92 8.28 -13.20 -2.04
CA ASP A 92 7.73 -12.11 -2.86
C ASP A 92 8.57 -10.83 -2.75
N GLY A 93 9.21 -10.58 -1.61
CA GLY A 93 10.23 -9.54 -1.46
C GLY A 93 11.43 -9.80 -2.37
N GLU A 94 11.96 -11.02 -2.39
CA GLU A 94 13.08 -11.42 -3.25
C GLU A 94 12.75 -11.28 -4.73
N LYS A 95 11.53 -11.66 -5.15
CA LYS A 95 11.03 -11.43 -6.52
C LYS A 95 11.05 -9.94 -6.90
N CYS A 96 10.70 -9.04 -5.97
CA CYS A 96 10.74 -7.61 -6.25
C CYS A 96 12.17 -7.10 -6.52
N ILE A 97 13.19 -7.72 -5.93
CA ILE A 97 14.59 -7.35 -6.11
C ILE A 97 15.18 -7.98 -7.38
N SER A 98 14.78 -9.19 -7.75
CA SER A 98 15.34 -9.90 -8.91
C SER A 98 14.80 -9.44 -10.26
N LEU A 99 13.69 -8.70 -10.28
CA LEU A 99 13.11 -8.16 -11.50
C LEU A 99 13.88 -6.93 -12.00
N VAL A 100 14.09 -6.87 -13.31
CA VAL A 100 14.69 -5.70 -13.99
C VAL A 100 13.61 -4.68 -14.41
N ASP A 101 12.36 -5.12 -14.52
CA ASP A 101 11.24 -4.32 -15.01
C ASP A 101 10.51 -3.62 -13.84
N ILE A 102 10.65 -2.30 -13.78
CA ILE A 102 10.02 -1.43 -12.75
C ILE A 102 8.50 -1.62 -12.71
N GLU A 103 7.85 -1.81 -13.85
CA GLU A 103 6.40 -1.98 -13.91
C GLU A 103 5.98 -3.27 -13.19
N LYS A 104 6.70 -4.37 -13.45
CA LYS A 104 6.46 -5.67 -12.79
C LYS A 104 6.71 -5.61 -11.29
N ILE A 105 7.74 -4.87 -10.86
CA ILE A 105 8.01 -4.66 -9.43
C ILE A 105 6.84 -3.92 -8.78
N LYS A 106 6.37 -2.82 -9.39
CA LYS A 106 5.21 -2.06 -8.87
C LYS A 106 3.95 -2.90 -8.79
N ILE A 107 3.71 -3.75 -9.79
CA ILE A 107 2.57 -4.71 -9.80
C ILE A 107 2.70 -5.70 -8.64
N ASN A 108 3.86 -6.32 -8.43
CA ASN A 108 4.07 -7.29 -7.34
C ASN A 108 3.90 -6.66 -5.96
N ILE A 109 4.49 -5.48 -5.74
CA ILE A 109 4.30 -4.74 -4.49
C ILE A 109 2.81 -4.45 -4.31
N MET A 110 2.16 -3.88 -5.33
CA MET A 110 0.76 -3.49 -5.21
C MET A 110 -0.17 -4.68 -4.99
N LYS A 111 0.06 -5.82 -5.65
CA LYS A 111 -0.68 -7.05 -5.42
C LYS A 111 -0.63 -7.44 -3.94
N ASN A 112 0.57 -7.54 -3.37
CA ASN A 112 0.70 -7.91 -1.96
C ASN A 112 0.02 -6.91 -1.02
N PHE A 113 0.14 -5.61 -1.30
CA PHE A 113 -0.59 -4.60 -0.54
C PHE A 113 -2.11 -4.76 -0.68
N SER A 114 -2.64 -5.03 -1.87
CA SER A 114 -4.08 -5.23 -2.08
C SER A 114 -4.61 -6.51 -1.44
N ASP A 115 -3.80 -7.56 -1.39
CA ASP A 115 -4.08 -8.81 -0.67
C ASP A 115 -4.17 -8.57 0.83
N SER A 116 -3.29 -7.71 1.36
CA SER A 116 -3.21 -7.44 2.79
C SER A 116 -4.14 -6.34 3.28
N PHE A 117 -4.51 -5.37 2.44
CA PHE A 117 -5.21 -4.15 2.84
C PHE A 117 -6.42 -3.88 1.96
N ILE A 118 -7.56 -3.88 2.63
CA ILE A 118 -8.88 -3.88 2.00
C ILE A 118 -9.26 -2.58 1.31
N GLY A 119 -8.87 -1.44 1.91
CA GLY A 119 -9.23 -0.12 1.40
C GLY A 119 -8.60 0.22 0.06
N ILE A 120 -7.65 -0.59 -0.44
CA ILE A 120 -6.95 -0.36 -1.70
C ILE A 120 -7.86 -0.65 -2.90
N PHE A 121 -8.48 -1.82 -2.96
CA PHE A 121 -9.39 -2.17 -4.06
C PHE A 121 -10.68 -1.34 -4.03
N GLU A 122 -11.22 -1.04 -2.84
CA GLU A 122 -12.37 -0.16 -2.70
C GLU A 122 -12.09 1.24 -3.25
N PHE A 123 -10.92 1.80 -2.94
CA PHE A 123 -10.51 3.10 -3.46
C PHE A 123 -10.42 3.08 -4.99
N LEU A 124 -9.78 2.05 -5.57
CA LEU A 124 -9.65 1.89 -7.01
C LEU A 124 -11.01 1.74 -7.71
N TYR A 125 -11.91 0.94 -7.14
CA TYR A 125 -13.27 0.76 -7.63
C TYR A 125 -14.03 2.10 -7.66
N LEU A 126 -13.98 2.87 -6.58
CA LEU A 126 -14.63 4.18 -6.49
C LEU A 126 -14.06 5.18 -7.51
N CYS A 127 -12.74 5.20 -7.68
CA CYS A 127 -12.11 6.04 -8.71
C CYS A 127 -12.54 5.65 -10.13
N SER A 128 -12.75 4.36 -10.40
CA SER A 128 -13.20 3.88 -11.73
C SER A 128 -14.69 4.13 -11.99
N SER A 129 -15.50 4.17 -10.93
CA SER A 129 -16.96 4.26 -11.03
C SER A 129 -17.47 5.71 -11.09
N TYR A 130 -16.68 6.68 -10.65
CA TYR A 130 -17.13 8.06 -10.51
C TYR A 130 -16.36 9.04 -11.41
N ASN A 131 -16.93 9.32 -12.59
CA ASN A 131 -16.32 10.17 -13.62
C ASN A 131 -17.02 11.53 -13.83
N SER A 132 -17.98 11.94 -12.99
CA SER A 132 -18.74 13.20 -13.14
C SER A 132 -18.50 14.21 -12.00
N GLY A 133 -18.80 15.50 -12.23
CA GLY A 133 -18.71 16.58 -11.23
C GLY A 133 -17.41 17.40 -11.23
N THR A 134 -17.35 18.47 -10.42
CA THR A 134 -16.15 19.33 -10.26
C THR A 134 -15.07 18.67 -9.39
N ARG A 135 -13.83 19.15 -9.46
CA ARG A 135 -12.67 18.60 -8.72
C ARG A 135 -12.93 18.40 -7.21
N GLN A 136 -13.46 19.41 -6.55
CA GLN A 136 -13.70 19.38 -5.09
C GLN A 136 -14.84 18.42 -4.74
N GLN A 137 -15.91 18.42 -5.53
CA GLN A 137 -17.04 17.51 -5.35
C GLN A 137 -16.61 16.05 -5.49
N ARG A 138 -15.74 15.73 -6.46
CA ARG A 138 -15.20 14.37 -6.63
C ARG A 138 -14.37 13.89 -5.46
N GLN A 139 -13.41 14.69 -4.98
CA GLN A 139 -12.57 14.28 -3.86
C GLN A 139 -13.37 14.11 -2.57
N HIS A 140 -14.34 15.00 -2.34
CA HIS A 140 -15.24 14.89 -1.21
C HIS A 140 -16.13 13.64 -1.31
N TYR A 141 -16.75 13.41 -2.48
CA TYR A 141 -17.59 12.24 -2.73
C TYR A 141 -16.82 10.94 -2.59
N LEU A 142 -15.65 10.82 -3.23
CA LEU A 142 -14.78 9.65 -3.11
C LEU A 142 -14.46 9.33 -1.65
N PHE A 143 -14.11 10.35 -0.84
CA PHE A 143 -13.85 10.14 0.57
C PHE A 143 -15.11 9.71 1.35
N GLN A 144 -16.25 10.38 1.14
CA GLN A 144 -17.49 10.06 1.86
C GLN A 144 -17.99 8.64 1.52
N THR A 145 -17.98 8.27 0.24
CA THR A 145 -18.41 6.94 -0.21
C THR A 145 -17.43 5.87 0.26
N TRP A 146 -16.12 6.13 0.17
CA TRP A 146 -15.10 5.24 0.73
C TRP A 146 -15.31 5.06 2.24
N TYR A 147 -15.46 6.15 2.99
CA TYR A 147 -15.67 6.12 4.44
C TYR A 147 -16.93 5.33 4.83
N SER A 148 -18.04 5.56 4.13
CA SER A 148 -19.30 4.85 4.38
C SER A 148 -19.14 3.34 4.17
N ASN A 149 -18.56 2.92 3.03
CA ASN A 149 -18.36 1.52 2.72
C ASN A 149 -17.36 0.88 3.69
N TYR A 150 -16.22 1.55 3.90
CA TYR A 150 -15.13 1.08 4.73
C TYR A 150 -15.51 0.90 6.21
N GLU A 151 -16.20 1.85 6.83
CA GLU A 151 -16.63 1.70 8.23
C GLU A 151 -17.77 0.66 8.35
N SER A 152 -18.68 0.58 7.37
CA SER A 152 -19.78 -0.40 7.39
C SER A 152 -19.28 -1.85 7.34
N SER A 153 -18.20 -2.10 6.60
CA SER A 153 -17.58 -3.43 6.46
C SER A 153 -16.91 -3.96 7.73
N PHE A 154 -16.71 -3.13 8.76
CA PHE A 154 -15.82 -3.48 9.87
C PHE A 154 -16.34 -3.20 11.27
N ASP A 155 -17.57 -2.68 11.39
CA ASP A 155 -18.17 -2.20 12.64
C ASP A 155 -17.20 -1.39 13.50
N THR A 156 -16.34 -0.61 12.83
CA THR A 156 -15.44 0.31 13.51
C THR A 156 -16.08 1.69 13.55
N LYS A 157 -15.83 2.42 14.63
CA LYS A 157 -16.14 3.86 14.73
C LYS A 157 -14.82 4.62 14.81
N ARG A 158 -14.04 4.64 13.73
CA ARG A 158 -12.88 5.55 13.71
C ARG A 158 -13.37 6.99 13.68
N SER A 159 -12.59 7.89 14.25
CA SER A 159 -12.87 9.31 14.07
C SER A 159 -12.67 9.69 12.59
N LEU A 160 -13.51 10.61 12.11
CA LEU A 160 -13.44 11.10 10.72
C LEU A 160 -12.03 11.55 10.31
N LYS A 161 -11.30 12.18 11.26
CA LYS A 161 -9.90 12.60 11.07
C LYS A 161 -8.97 11.42 10.79
N SER A 162 -9.12 10.32 11.53
CA SER A 162 -8.30 9.11 11.35
C SER A 162 -8.61 8.40 10.03
N SER A 163 -9.90 8.31 9.66
CA SER A 163 -10.30 7.70 8.39
C SER A 163 -9.87 8.55 7.20
N LYS A 164 -9.94 9.88 7.31
CA LYS A 164 -9.37 10.80 6.31
C LYS A 164 -7.86 10.61 6.14
N HIS A 165 -7.14 10.46 7.26
CA HIS A 165 -5.71 10.19 7.21
C HIS A 165 -5.38 8.85 6.52
N GLN A 166 -6.17 7.79 6.77
CA GLN A 166 -6.01 6.50 6.10
C GLN A 166 -6.30 6.58 4.60
N PHE A 167 -7.35 7.29 4.21
CA PHE A 167 -7.66 7.57 2.80
C PHE A 167 -6.47 8.24 2.09
N ASP A 168 -5.89 9.27 2.70
CA ASP A 168 -4.76 10.00 2.12
C ASP A 168 -3.48 9.14 2.07
N ILE A 169 -3.28 8.22 3.03
CA ILE A 169 -2.20 7.22 2.97
C ILE A 169 -2.41 6.27 1.80
N ILE A 170 -3.59 5.64 1.67
CA ILE A 170 -3.87 4.71 0.57
C ILE A 170 -3.68 5.40 -0.78
N LYS A 171 -4.18 6.63 -0.91
CA LYS A 171 -3.97 7.46 -2.10
C LYS A 171 -2.48 7.61 -2.45
N LEU A 172 -1.63 7.94 -1.48
CA LEU A 172 -0.18 8.07 -1.70
C LEU A 172 0.45 6.78 -2.25
N TYR A 173 0.04 5.61 -1.73
CA TYR A 173 0.52 4.31 -2.21
C TYR A 173 0.09 4.06 -3.65
N LEU A 174 -1.19 4.29 -3.96
CA LEU A 174 -1.73 4.12 -5.30
C LEU A 174 -1.07 5.06 -6.31
N GLU A 175 -0.81 6.32 -5.95
CA GLU A 175 -0.11 7.29 -6.80
C GLU A 175 1.34 6.86 -7.05
N SER A 176 2.08 6.52 -5.98
CA SER A 176 3.51 6.19 -6.09
C SER A 176 3.76 4.89 -6.87
N LEU A 177 2.86 3.91 -6.72
CA LEU A 177 2.91 2.65 -7.46
C LEU A 177 2.27 2.74 -8.85
N GLY A 178 1.81 3.91 -9.28
CA GLY A 178 1.31 4.16 -10.64
C GLY A 178 -0.07 3.55 -10.93
N MET A 179 -0.84 3.25 -9.88
CA MET A 179 -2.20 2.69 -9.99
C MET A 179 -3.24 3.76 -10.25
N ILE A 180 -3.00 4.98 -9.78
CA ILE A 180 -3.80 6.15 -10.09
C ILE A 180 -2.88 7.29 -10.50
N GLN A 181 -3.37 8.17 -11.35
CA GLN A 181 -2.68 9.38 -11.76
C GLN A 181 -3.55 10.61 -11.53
N LEU A 182 -2.93 11.73 -11.21
CA LEU A 182 -3.62 13.02 -11.14
C LEU A 182 -3.56 13.69 -12.51
N GLN A 183 -4.67 13.66 -13.25
CA GLN A 183 -4.78 14.32 -14.55
C GLN A 183 -5.86 15.39 -14.49
N SER A 184 -5.52 16.64 -14.79
CA SER A 184 -6.45 17.78 -14.71
C SER A 184 -7.16 17.89 -13.34
N GLY A 185 -6.48 17.50 -12.26
CA GLY A 185 -7.03 17.48 -10.90
C GLY A 185 -7.95 16.30 -10.58
N LEU A 186 -8.11 15.35 -11.51
CA LEU A 186 -8.89 14.12 -11.37
C LEU A 186 -7.98 12.94 -11.02
N LEU A 187 -8.43 12.06 -10.11
CA LEU A 187 -7.78 10.79 -9.84
C LEU A 187 -8.28 9.77 -10.85
N ILE A 188 -7.42 9.41 -11.80
CA ILE A 188 -7.75 8.48 -12.89
C ILE A 188 -7.04 7.15 -12.61
N PRO A 189 -7.79 6.03 -12.53
CA PRO A 189 -7.18 4.71 -12.43
C PRO A 189 -6.38 4.35 -13.68
N ASN A 190 -5.19 3.79 -13.49
CA ASN A 190 -4.41 3.17 -14.55
C ASN A 190 -4.94 1.75 -14.80
N ILE A 191 -5.95 1.65 -15.68
CA ILE A 191 -6.65 0.39 -15.96
C ILE A 191 -5.69 -0.71 -16.42
N HIS A 192 -4.65 -0.38 -17.18
CA HIS A 192 -3.63 -1.34 -17.62
C HIS A 192 -2.91 -1.98 -16.43
N MET A 193 -2.43 -1.19 -15.47
CA MET A 193 -1.76 -1.69 -14.27
C MET A 193 -2.72 -2.52 -13.40
N ILE A 194 -3.97 -2.07 -13.26
CA ILE A 194 -5.00 -2.76 -12.47
C ILE A 194 -5.31 -4.11 -13.09
N ASN A 195 -5.51 -4.18 -14.41
CA ASN A 195 -5.77 -5.44 -15.10
C ASN A 195 -4.61 -6.42 -14.90
N LYS A 196 -3.36 -5.97 -15.01
CA LYS A 196 -2.20 -6.83 -14.72
C LYS A 196 -2.18 -7.36 -13.29
N ILE A 197 -2.62 -6.56 -12.30
CA ILE A 197 -2.79 -7.05 -10.93
C ILE A 197 -3.88 -8.13 -10.88
N LEU A 198 -5.03 -7.89 -11.53
CA LEU A 198 -6.16 -8.81 -11.58
C LEU A 198 -5.83 -10.14 -12.29
N ASP A 199 -5.01 -10.10 -13.34
CA ASP A 199 -4.55 -11.29 -14.06
C ASP A 199 -3.71 -12.22 -13.17
N ASN A 200 -3.12 -11.72 -12.08
CA ASN A 200 -2.40 -12.55 -11.10
C ASN A 200 -3.33 -13.32 -10.14
N TYR A 201 -4.65 -13.11 -10.22
CA TYR A 201 -5.65 -13.84 -9.43
C TYR A 201 -6.37 -14.94 -10.22
N GLN A 202 -6.05 -15.11 -11.51
CA GLN A 202 -6.60 -16.14 -12.41
C GLN A 202 -5.60 -17.28 -12.59
#